data_AF-A0A523ARR9-F1
#
_entry.id   AF-A0A523ARR9-F1
#
_cell.length_a   1.000
_cell.length_b   1.000
_cell.length_c   1.000
_cell.angle_alpha   90.00
_cell.angle_beta   90.00
_cell.angle_gamma   90.00
#
_symmetry.space_group_name_H-M   'P 1'
#
loop_
_entity.id
_entity.type
_entity.pdbx_description
1 polymer ?
#
loop_
_entity_poly.entity_id
_entity_poly.type
_entity_poly.pdbx_seq_one_letter_code
_entity_poly.pdbx_strand_id
1 'polypeptide(L)'
;FNRYAPKGWRAVSAGISPAQVVHPIAAELMREEGIELGDRKPRLLTRELLEGADMVVVVCGARCPVVHASVERWELPDPADMEPGEARRVVGEIKRRVLGLVGRLATSSTGAGTPS
;
A
#
# COMPACT_ATOMS: atom_id res chain seq x y z
N PHE A 1 5.78 -0.86 0.44
CA PHE A 1 6.07 0.56 0.75
C PHE A 1 7.07 0.71 1.90
N ASN A 2 6.74 0.31 3.14
CA ASN A 2 7.58 0.56 4.34
C ASN A 2 9.07 0.14 4.22
N ARG A 3 9.38 -0.90 3.44
CA ARG A 3 10.78 -1.30 3.14
C ARG A 3 11.60 -0.21 2.45
N TYR A 4 10.96 0.63 1.65
CA TYR A 4 11.59 1.65 0.81
C TYR A 4 11.12 3.06 1.15
N ALA A 5 10.36 3.24 2.24
CA ALA A 5 9.72 4.51 2.54
C ALA A 5 10.77 5.62 2.76
N PRO A 6 10.59 6.81 2.16
CA PRO A 6 11.45 7.94 2.47
C PRO A 6 11.26 8.40 3.92
N LYS A 7 12.23 9.16 4.45
CA LYS A 7 12.17 9.67 5.82
C LYS A 7 10.89 10.47 6.04
N GLY A 8 10.23 10.24 7.18
CA GLY A 8 8.96 10.90 7.53
C GLY A 8 7.71 10.22 6.98
N TRP A 9 7.85 9.20 6.13
CA TRP A 9 6.71 8.46 5.58
C TRP A 9 6.58 7.06 6.18
N ARG A 10 5.33 6.64 6.42
CA ARG A 10 4.98 5.27 6.81
C ARG A 10 3.62 4.91 6.24
N ALA A 11 3.49 3.72 5.70
CA ALA A 11 2.21 3.18 5.26
C ALA A 11 1.60 2.25 6.31
N VAL A 12 0.27 2.30 6.38
CA VAL A 12 -0.61 1.34 7.05
C VAL A 12 -1.62 0.83 6.02
N SER A 13 -2.11 -0.40 6.19
CA SER A 13 -3.13 -0.99 5.31
C SER A 13 -4.37 -1.34 6.11
N ALA A 14 -5.55 -1.18 5.49
CA ALA A 14 -6.85 -1.53 6.06
C ALA A 14 -7.84 -1.84 4.93
N GLY A 15 -8.91 -2.59 5.24
CA GLY A 15 -9.95 -2.96 4.28
C GLY A 15 -11.35 -2.68 4.82
N ILE A 16 -12.33 -2.50 3.93
CA ILE A 16 -13.75 -2.30 4.31
C ILE A 16 -14.38 -3.58 4.91
N SER A 17 -13.90 -4.74 4.48
CA SER A 17 -14.32 -6.06 4.96
C SER A 17 -13.07 -6.92 5.19
N PRO A 18 -12.33 -6.70 6.29
CA PRO A 18 -11.07 -7.41 6.52
C PRO A 18 -11.33 -8.90 6.81
N ALA A 19 -10.52 -9.78 6.21
CA ALA A 19 -10.47 -11.18 6.58
C ALA A 19 -9.89 -11.36 8.01
N GLN A 20 -10.08 -12.53 8.61
CA GLN A 20 -9.52 -12.80 9.95
C GLN A 20 -7.98 -12.98 9.93
N VAL A 21 -7.45 -13.47 8.81
CA VAL A 21 -6.04 -13.77 8.62
C VAL A 21 -5.57 -13.28 7.27
N VAL A 22 -4.27 -13.03 7.13
CA VAL A 22 -3.66 -12.75 5.83
C VAL A 22 -3.77 -14.00 4.95
N HIS A 23 -4.12 -13.79 3.68
CA HIS A 23 -4.24 -14.89 2.73
C HIS A 23 -2.89 -15.63 2.56
N PRO A 24 -2.84 -16.97 2.63
CA PRO A 24 -1.58 -17.72 2.55
C PRO A 24 -0.76 -17.42 1.28
N ILE A 25 -1.44 -17.31 0.12
CA ILE A 25 -0.78 -16.96 -1.14
C ILE A 25 -0.14 -15.57 -1.07
N ALA A 26 -0.79 -14.59 -0.43
CA ALA A 26 -0.21 -13.27 -0.25
C ALA A 26 1.02 -13.31 0.66
N ALA A 27 1.02 -14.16 1.70
CA ALA A 27 2.19 -14.36 2.55
C ALA A 27 3.36 -15.02 1.79
N GLU A 28 3.07 -16.03 0.97
CA GLU A 28 4.07 -16.68 0.11
C GLU A 28 4.70 -15.70 -0.89
N LEU A 29 3.88 -14.96 -1.63
CA LEU A 29 4.35 -13.96 -2.60
C LEU A 29 5.20 -12.87 -1.95
N MET A 30 4.84 -12.43 -0.75
CA MET A 30 5.64 -11.43 -0.03
C MET A 30 6.97 -12.02 0.48
N ARG A 31 7.00 -13.30 0.85
CA ARG A 31 8.24 -14.01 1.18
C ARG A 31 9.16 -14.17 -0.03
N GLU A 32 8.62 -14.43 -1.23
CA GLU A 32 9.41 -14.43 -2.48
C GLU A 32 10.13 -13.09 -2.69
N GLU A 33 9.49 -11.99 -2.30
CA GLU A 33 10.05 -10.62 -2.31
C GLU A 33 10.97 -10.31 -1.10
N GLY A 34 11.24 -11.30 -0.24
CA GLY A 34 12.04 -11.16 0.97
C GLY A 34 11.38 -10.31 2.04
N ILE A 35 10.05 -10.27 2.09
CA ILE A 35 9.25 -9.51 3.05
C ILE A 35 8.42 -10.48 3.90
N GLU A 36 8.80 -10.63 5.16
CA GLU A 36 8.01 -11.38 6.13
C GLU A 36 6.82 -10.52 6.63
N LEU A 37 5.61 -11.05 6.49
CA LEU A 37 4.40 -10.37 6.98
C LEU A 37 4.18 -10.57 8.49
N GLY A 38 4.78 -11.60 9.09
CA GLY A 38 4.67 -11.91 10.52
C GLY A 38 3.23 -12.04 11.00
N ASP A 39 2.96 -11.60 12.23
CA ASP A 39 1.63 -11.65 12.87
C ASP A 39 0.69 -10.51 12.43
N ARG A 40 0.91 -9.93 11.25
CA ARG A 40 0.02 -8.88 10.73
C ARG A 40 -1.38 -9.45 10.57
N LYS A 41 -2.36 -8.75 11.16
CA LYS A 41 -3.78 -9.07 10.99
C LYS A 41 -4.43 -8.05 10.08
N PRO A 42 -5.28 -8.48 9.13
CA PRO A 42 -6.13 -7.55 8.42
C PRO A 42 -6.95 -6.75 9.43
N ARG A 43 -7.12 -5.45 9.15
CA ARG A 43 -7.80 -4.52 10.05
C ARG A 43 -8.85 -3.73 9.30
N LEU A 44 -9.88 -3.33 10.04
CA LEU A 44 -10.97 -2.54 9.52
C LEU A 44 -10.48 -1.14 9.12
N LEU A 45 -10.96 -0.65 7.99
CA LEU A 45 -10.79 0.74 7.58
C LEU A 45 -11.68 1.61 8.47
N THR A 46 -11.07 2.48 9.27
CA THR A 46 -11.79 3.41 10.14
C THR A 46 -11.67 4.84 9.63
N ARG A 47 -12.57 5.72 10.07
CA ARG A 47 -12.56 7.13 9.67
C ARG A 47 -11.29 7.83 10.16
N GLU A 48 -10.83 7.50 11.36
CA GLU A 48 -9.63 8.08 11.97
C GLU A 48 -8.37 7.75 11.15
N LEU A 49 -8.32 6.56 10.54
CA LEU A 49 -7.22 6.20 9.64
C LEU A 49 -7.21 7.05 8.37
N LEU A 50 -8.39 7.36 7.85
CA LEU A 50 -8.55 8.15 6.64
C LEU A 50 -8.26 9.63 6.89
N GLU A 51 -8.72 10.17 8.03
CA GLU A 51 -8.49 11.57 8.41
C GLU A 51 -7.04 11.86 8.80
N GLY A 52 -6.34 10.87 9.38
CA GLY A 52 -4.92 10.99 9.73
C GLY A 52 -3.94 10.69 8.60
N ALA A 53 -4.43 10.40 7.39
CA ALA A 53 -3.57 10.06 6.25
C ALA A 53 -3.26 11.31 5.41
N ASP A 54 -1.98 11.53 5.10
CA ASP A 54 -1.58 12.51 4.10
C ASP A 54 -1.97 12.06 2.68
N MET A 55 -2.02 10.74 2.47
CA MET A 55 -2.33 10.11 1.19
C MET A 55 -3.02 8.76 1.38
N VAL A 56 -4.01 8.49 0.54
CA VAL A 56 -4.71 7.21 0.47
C VAL A 56 -4.46 6.56 -0.89
N VAL A 57 -3.90 5.35 -0.87
CA VAL A 57 -3.76 4.52 -2.08
C VAL A 57 -4.84 3.45 -2.07
N VAL A 58 -5.70 3.46 -3.08
CA VAL A 58 -6.79 2.49 -3.24
C VAL A 58 -6.37 1.44 -4.25
N VAL A 59 -6.13 0.20 -3.81
CA VAL A 59 -5.56 -0.88 -4.64
C VAL A 59 -6.64 -1.72 -5.35
N CYS A 60 -7.87 -1.72 -4.86
CA CYS A 60 -8.99 -2.43 -5.49
C CYS A 60 -10.18 -1.49 -5.70
N GLY A 61 -11.13 -1.86 -6.57
CA GLY A 61 -12.25 -1.03 -7.03
C GLY A 61 -13.26 -0.56 -5.97
N ALA A 62 -12.95 -0.67 -4.67
CA ALA A 62 -13.79 -0.14 -3.61
C ALA A 62 -13.98 1.37 -3.75
N ARG A 63 -15.22 1.83 -3.56
CA ARG A 63 -15.53 3.25 -3.38
C ARG A 63 -14.86 3.70 -2.09
N CYS A 64 -13.94 4.65 -2.19
CA CYS A 64 -13.33 5.23 -1.00
C CYS A 64 -14.27 6.30 -0.45
N PRO A 65 -14.41 6.43 0.88
CA PRO A 65 -15.07 7.60 1.47
C PRO A 65 -14.40 8.89 1.01
N VAL A 66 -15.16 10.00 0.99
CA VAL A 66 -14.59 11.32 0.73
C VAL A 66 -13.60 11.65 1.86
N VAL A 67 -12.36 11.96 1.50
CA VAL A 67 -11.29 12.28 2.43
C VAL A 67 -10.56 13.54 1.98
N HIS A 68 -9.96 14.26 2.93
CA HIS A 68 -9.15 15.45 2.62
C HIS A 68 -7.76 15.10 2.08
N ALA A 69 -7.35 13.83 2.19
CA ALA A 69 -6.07 13.32 1.73
C ALA A 69 -5.97 13.27 0.20
N SER A 70 -4.75 13.27 -0.33
CA SER A 70 -4.52 12.95 -1.73
C SER A 70 -4.86 11.49 -2.01
N VAL A 71 -5.64 11.20 -3.06
CA VAL A 71 -6.07 9.82 -3.38
C VAL A 71 -5.45 9.35 -4.70
N GLU A 72 -4.73 8.23 -4.67
CA GLU A 72 -4.24 7.53 -5.86
C GLU A 72 -4.97 6.20 -6.01
N ARG A 73 -5.61 5.97 -7.16
CA ARG A 73 -6.33 4.72 -7.44
C ARG A 73 -5.47 3.82 -8.31
N TRP A 74 -5.11 2.66 -7.77
CA TRP A 74 -4.47 1.59 -8.50
C TRP A 74 -5.54 0.56 -8.80
N GLU A 75 -6.05 0.53 -10.02
CA GLU A 75 -7.04 -0.46 -10.46
C GLU A 75 -6.36 -1.81 -10.68
N LEU A 76 -5.95 -2.45 -9.59
CA LEU A 76 -5.30 -3.74 -9.62
C LEU A 76 -6.28 -4.80 -9.10
N PRO A 77 -6.30 -5.97 -9.74
CA PRO A 77 -7.13 -7.07 -9.26
C PRO A 77 -6.50 -7.68 -7.99
N ASP A 78 -7.33 -8.32 -7.16
CA ASP A 78 -6.84 -8.99 -5.95
C ASP A 78 -6.10 -10.29 -6.33
N PRO A 79 -4.80 -10.43 -5.97
CA PRO A 79 -4.05 -11.64 -6.30
C PRO A 79 -4.43 -12.86 -5.44
N ALA A 80 -5.25 -12.71 -4.40
CA ALA A 80 -5.55 -13.79 -3.46
C ALA A 80 -6.18 -15.03 -4.12
N ASP A 81 -7.01 -14.85 -5.14
CA ASP A 81 -7.74 -15.92 -5.83
C ASP A 81 -7.19 -16.22 -7.25
N MET A 82 -5.99 -15.74 -7.56
CA MET A 82 -5.38 -15.91 -8.88
C MET A 82 -4.47 -17.13 -8.97
N GLU A 83 -4.29 -17.61 -10.20
CA GLU A 83 -3.22 -18.57 -10.51
C GLU A 83 -1.85 -17.98 -10.13
N PRO A 84 -0.90 -18.76 -9.58
CA PRO A 84 0.36 -18.25 -9.03
C PRO A 84 1.17 -17.38 -10.01
N GLY A 85 1.14 -17.68 -11.31
CA GLY A 85 1.82 -16.89 -12.33
C GLY A 85 1.22 -15.49 -12.50
N GLU A 86 -0.11 -15.38 -12.43
CA GLU A 86 -0.82 -14.10 -12.52
C GLU A 86 -0.66 -13.29 -11.24
N ALA A 87 -0.76 -13.96 -10.09
CA ALA A 87 -0.55 -13.33 -8.79
C ALA A 87 0.83 -12.66 -8.68
N ARG A 88 1.89 -13.33 -9.17
CA ARG A 88 3.25 -12.75 -9.25
C ARG A 88 3.32 -11.52 -10.16
N ARG A 89 2.63 -11.53 -11.29
CA ARG A 89 2.57 -10.36 -12.19
C ARG A 89 1.93 -9.17 -11.49
N VAL A 90 0.83 -9.39 -10.77
CA VAL A 90 0.16 -8.35 -9.97
C VAL A 90 1.08 -7.83 -8.85
N VAL A 91 1.78 -8.70 -8.13
CA VAL A 91 2.74 -8.27 -7.10
C VAL A 91 3.91 -7.47 -7.69
N GLY A 92 4.43 -7.88 -8.84
CA GLY A 92 5.45 -7.11 -9.57
C GLY A 92 4.96 -5.73 -10.01
N GLU A 93 3.70 -5.64 -10.45
CA GLU A 93 3.03 -4.37 -10.77
C GLU A 93 2.91 -3.47 -9.53
N ILE A 94 2.43 -4.02 -8.42
CA ILE A 94 2.33 -3.30 -7.13
C ILE A 94 3.71 -2.79 -6.72
N LYS A 95 4.74 -3.62 -6.81
CA LYS A 95 6.12 -3.24 -6.49
C LYS A 95 6.59 -2.07 -7.36
N ARG A 96 6.36 -2.12 -8.66
CA ARG A 96 6.74 -1.03 -9.58
C ARG A 96 6.05 0.28 -9.22
N ARG A 97 4.74 0.25 -8.94
CA ARG A 97 3.99 1.45 -8.52
C ARG A 97 4.45 2.00 -7.18
N VAL A 98 4.72 1.12 -6.21
CA VAL A 98 5.27 1.49 -4.90
C VAL A 98 6.62 2.19 -5.05
N LEU A 99 7.54 1.66 -5.88
CA LEU A 99 8.85 2.27 -6.09
C LEU A 99 8.73 3.63 -6.78
N GLY A 100 7.84 3.76 -7.76
CA GLY A 100 7.54 5.05 -8.39
C GLY A 100 6.98 6.07 -7.41
N LEU A 101 6.05 5.66 -6.53
CA LEU A 101 5.49 6.51 -5.48
C LEU A 101 6.56 6.96 -4.49
N VAL A 102 7.40 6.04 -4.02
CA VAL A 102 8.54 6.36 -3.13
C VAL A 102 9.45 7.41 -3.76
N GLY A 103 9.77 7.28 -5.04
CA GLY A 103 10.59 8.26 -5.77
C GLY A 103 9.96 9.66 -5.78
N ARG A 104 8.65 9.75 -6.06
CA ARG A 104 7.91 11.03 -6.02
C ARG A 104 7.88 11.65 -4.63
N LEU A 105 7.70 10.84 -3.59
CA LEU A 105 7.62 11.33 -2.21
C LEU A 105 8.99 11.80 -1.68
N ALA A 106 10.07 11.19 -2.13
CA ALA A 106 11.42 11.60 -1.78
C ALA A 106 11.79 12.96 -2.42
N THR A 107 11.34 13.21 -3.65
CA THR A 107 11.61 14.49 -4.32
C THR A 107 10.71 15.61 -3.79
N SER A 108 9.45 15.31 -3.44
CA SER A 108 8.54 16.31 -2.86
C SER A 108 8.96 16.81 -1.47
N SER A 109 9.70 16.00 -0.70
CA SER A 109 10.19 16.43 0.63
C SER A 109 11.52 17.20 0.60
N THR A 110 12.16 17.33 -0.57
CA THR A 110 13.49 17.97 -0.70
C THR A 110 13.41 19.47 -1.03
N GLY A 111 12.21 20.06 -1.09
CA GLY A 111 12.00 21.48 -1.44
C GLY A 111 11.96 22.49 -0.28
N ALA A 112 12.11 22.07 0.98
CA ALA A 112 12.01 22.98 2.14
C ALA A 112 13.39 23.21 2.78
N GLY A 113 14.24 23.96 2.08
CA GLY A 113 15.56 24.35 2.57
C GLY A 113 16.08 25.57 1.83
N THR A 114 15.55 26.74 2.15
CA THR A 114 16.17 28.02 1.78
C THR A 114 17.26 28.33 2.81
N PRO A 115 18.55 28.43 2.45
CA PRO A 115 19.48 29.21 3.25
C PRO A 115 19.38 30.68 2.84
N SER A 116 19.35 31.51 3.88
CA SER A 116 19.37 32.98 3.81
C SER A 116 20.70 33.54 3.32
#